data_AF-A0A8J2LXX7-F1
#
_entry.id   AF-A0A8J2LXX7-F1
#
_cell.length_a   1.000
_cell.length_b   1.000
_cell.length_c   1.000
_cell.angle_alpha   90.00
_cell.angle_beta   90.00
_cell.angle_gamma   90.00
#
_symmetry.space_group_name_H-M   'P 1'
#
loop_
_entity.id
_entity.type
_entity.pdbx_description
1 polymer ?
#
loop_
_entity_poly.entity_id
_entity_poly.type
_entity_poly.pdbx_seq_one_letter_code
_entity_poly.pdbx_strand_id
1 'polypeptide(L)'
;MAPANFNHVVLNNGAHDSVGGQPTAASEADLSITSVAQSVGYKNTWIATSTEQVHAAVKEMSGLPGPNLLEIKISRGSRKNLGRPTRTPVQNKIDFMHFLAINGS
;
A
#
# COMPACT_ATOMS: atom_id res chain seq x y z
N MET A 1 19.03 -9.74 -10.50
CA MET A 1 18.37 -10.64 -9.51
C MET A 1 17.47 -9.79 -8.64
N ALA A 2 16.23 -10.22 -8.40
CA ALA A 2 15.30 -9.48 -7.57
C ALA A 2 15.40 -9.90 -6.08
N PRO A 3 15.41 -8.95 -5.12
CA PRO A 3 15.60 -9.24 -3.70
C PRO A 3 14.46 -10.08 -3.10
N ALA A 4 14.81 -11.21 -2.47
CA ALA A 4 13.85 -12.17 -1.92
C ALA A 4 13.11 -11.69 -0.66
N ASN A 5 13.55 -10.61 -0.04
CA ASN A 5 12.96 -10.03 1.17
C ASN A 5 12.28 -8.66 0.92
N PHE A 6 12.05 -8.31 -0.34
CA PHE A 6 11.47 -7.02 -0.70
C PHE A 6 9.94 -7.08 -0.75
N ASN A 7 9.30 -6.20 0.04
CA ASN A 7 7.86 -6.05 0.12
C ASN A 7 7.50 -4.57 -0.14
N HIS A 8 6.64 -4.32 -1.12
CA HIS A 8 6.21 -2.99 -1.52
C HIS A 8 4.72 -2.80 -1.21
N VAL A 9 4.39 -1.85 -0.35
CA VAL A 9 2.99 -1.53 -0.01
C VAL A 9 2.61 -0.19 -0.62
N VAL A 10 1.58 -0.18 -1.47
CA VAL A 10 1.06 1.01 -2.14
C VAL A 10 -0.27 1.40 -1.51
N LEU A 11 -0.35 2.58 -0.92
CA LEU A 11 -1.61 3.14 -0.41
C LEU A 11 -2.28 3.94 -1.52
N ASN A 12 -3.26 3.35 -2.18
CA ASN A 12 -3.95 3.94 -3.31
C ASN A 12 -5.26 4.60 -2.86
N ASN A 13 -5.24 5.91 -2.66
CA ASN A 13 -6.45 6.70 -2.38
C ASN A 13 -7.27 7.04 -3.64
N GLY A 14 -6.87 6.53 -4.81
CA GLY A 14 -7.48 6.85 -6.10
C GLY A 14 -7.40 8.33 -6.45
N ALA A 15 -6.51 9.12 -5.84
CA ALA A 15 -6.40 10.57 -6.04
C ALA A 15 -4.96 10.96 -6.41
N HIS A 16 -4.79 11.64 -7.53
CA HIS A 16 -3.54 12.30 -7.90
C HIS A 16 -3.53 13.72 -7.34
N ASP A 17 -3.09 13.85 -6.10
CA ASP A 17 -3.22 15.08 -5.32
C ASP A 17 -1.98 15.99 -5.46
N SER A 18 -1.64 16.38 -6.70
CA SER A 18 -0.55 17.34 -6.96
C SER A 18 -0.89 18.47 -7.94
N VAL A 19 -2.08 18.51 -8.54
CA VAL A 19 -2.52 19.65 -9.37
C VAL A 19 -4.03 19.92 -9.22
N GLY A 20 -4.43 20.59 -8.14
CA GLY A 20 -5.66 21.40 -8.15
C GLY A 20 -7.01 20.69 -8.34
N GLY A 21 -7.17 19.43 -7.91
CA GLY A 21 -8.49 18.82 -7.80
C GLY A 21 -9.21 18.52 -9.12
N GLN A 22 -8.48 18.28 -10.21
CA GLN A 22 -9.09 17.61 -11.36
C GLN A 22 -9.16 16.09 -11.15
N PRO A 23 -10.27 15.43 -11.57
CA PRO A 23 -10.41 13.98 -11.50
C PRO A 23 -9.32 13.33 -12.36
N THR A 24 -8.45 12.54 -11.74
CA THR A 24 -7.48 11.73 -12.47
C THR A 24 -8.15 10.57 -13.18
N ALA A 25 -7.66 10.22 -14.37
CA ALA A 25 -7.95 8.98 -15.10
C ALA A 25 -7.67 7.67 -14.30
N ALA A 26 -7.23 7.76 -13.04
CA ALA A 26 -7.24 6.64 -12.10
C ALA A 26 -8.65 6.33 -11.53
N SER A 27 -9.68 7.08 -11.93
CA SER A 27 -11.07 6.61 -11.84
C SER A 27 -11.45 5.65 -12.96
N GLU A 28 -10.60 5.46 -13.96
CA GLU A 28 -10.91 4.61 -15.10
C GLU A 28 -10.20 3.26 -15.00
N ALA A 29 -10.90 2.24 -15.46
CA ALA A 29 -10.64 0.84 -15.24
C ALA A 29 -9.40 0.28 -15.96
N ASP A 30 -8.44 1.11 -16.38
CA ASP A 30 -7.41 0.75 -17.37
C ASP A 30 -5.98 0.57 -16.82
N LEU A 31 -5.67 1.09 -15.62
CA LEU A 31 -4.31 0.97 -15.03
C LEU A 31 -4.33 0.13 -13.75
N SER A 32 -4.00 -1.15 -13.91
CA SER A 32 -3.82 -2.09 -12.80
C SER A 32 -2.35 -2.05 -12.32
N ILE A 33 -2.11 -1.46 -11.13
CA ILE A 33 -0.78 -1.40 -10.50
C ILE A 33 -0.21 -2.81 -10.33
N THR A 34 -1.05 -3.77 -9.95
CA THR A 34 -0.65 -5.17 -9.78
C THR A 34 -0.26 -5.81 -11.10
N SER A 35 -0.98 -5.54 -12.20
CA SER A 35 -0.62 -6.06 -13.53
C SER A 35 0.71 -5.49 -14.02
N VAL A 36 0.94 -4.18 -13.82
CA VAL A 36 2.24 -3.57 -14.12
C VAL A 36 3.34 -4.19 -13.27
N ALA A 37 3.12 -4.33 -11.95
CA ALA A 37 4.09 -4.93 -11.04
C ALA A 37 4.48 -6.36 -11.47
N GLN A 38 3.52 -7.21 -11.82
CA GLN A 38 3.78 -8.55 -12.34
C GLN A 38 4.64 -8.50 -13.61
N SER A 39 4.31 -7.61 -14.55
CA SER A 39 5.06 -7.47 -15.81
C SER A 39 6.51 -7.02 -15.63
N VAL A 40 6.83 -6.33 -14.54
CA VAL A 40 8.19 -5.83 -14.23
C VAL A 40 8.94 -6.71 -13.21
N GLY A 41 8.42 -7.91 -12.91
CA GLY A 41 9.16 -8.92 -12.15
C GLY A 41 8.81 -9.03 -10.66
N TYR A 42 7.68 -8.46 -10.22
CA TYR A 42 7.09 -8.84 -8.93
C TYR A 42 6.57 -10.28 -8.99
N LYS A 43 6.90 -11.07 -7.96
CA LYS A 43 6.49 -12.47 -7.88
C LYS A 43 5.06 -12.62 -7.43
N ASN A 44 4.67 -11.81 -6.45
CA ASN A 44 3.35 -11.87 -5.84
C ASN A 44 2.77 -10.46 -5.74
N THR A 45 1.48 -10.35 -6.01
CA THR A 45 0.77 -9.08 -5.98
C THR A 45 -0.64 -9.26 -5.40
N TRP A 46 -1.05 -8.36 -4.51
CA TRP A 46 -2.38 -8.37 -3.90
C TRP A 46 -3.04 -6.99 -3.99
N ILE A 47 -4.38 -6.99 -3.94
CA ILE A 47 -5.19 -5.80 -3.76
C ILE A 47 -6.05 -6.01 -2.51
N ALA A 48 -6.02 -5.06 -1.59
CA ALA A 48 -6.86 -5.05 -0.39
C ALA A 48 -7.76 -3.81 -0.40
N THR A 49 -9.05 -4.01 -0.17
CA THR A 49 -10.07 -2.96 -0.04
C THR A 49 -10.74 -2.95 1.33
N SER A 50 -10.37 -3.86 2.22
CA SER A 50 -10.85 -3.92 3.61
C SER A 50 -9.70 -4.22 4.57
N THR A 51 -9.89 -3.91 5.84
CA THR A 51 -8.91 -4.18 6.90
C THR A 51 -8.56 -5.66 6.97
N GLU A 52 -9.55 -6.53 6.83
CA GLU A 52 -9.39 -7.99 6.88
C GLU A 52 -8.51 -8.49 5.73
N GLN A 53 -8.70 -7.93 4.52
CA GLN A 53 -7.87 -8.24 3.35
C GLN A 53 -6.43 -7.75 3.52
N VAL A 54 -6.22 -6.62 4.19
CA VAL A 54 -4.87 -6.16 4.54
C VAL A 54 -4.18 -7.17 5.47
N HIS A 55 -4.86 -7.64 6.51
CA HIS A 55 -4.28 -8.61 7.44
C HIS A 55 -3.94 -9.93 6.74
N ALA A 56 -4.85 -10.43 5.90
CA ALA A 56 -4.63 -11.64 5.12
C ALA A 56 -3.42 -11.49 4.18
N ALA A 57 -3.36 -10.42 3.40
CA ALA A 57 -2.29 -10.19 2.44
C ALA A 57 -0.92 -9.99 3.12
N VAL A 58 -0.88 -9.30 4.27
CA VAL A 58 0.37 -9.15 5.05
C VAL A 58 0.84 -10.49 5.60
N LYS A 59 -0.08 -11.33 6.08
CA LYS A 59 0.24 -12.68 6.56
C LYS A 59 0.83 -13.52 5.43
N GLU A 60 0.20 -13.56 4.26
CA GLU A 60 0.71 -14.29 3.09
C GLU A 60 2.07 -13.75 2.62
N MET A 61 2.20 -12.43 2.52
CA MET A 61 3.42 -11.76 2.08
C MET A 61 4.63 -12.07 2.97
N SER A 62 4.41 -12.26 4.28
CA SER A 62 5.48 -12.63 5.22
C SER A 62 6.01 -14.05 5.03
N GLY A 63 5.21 -14.95 4.45
CA GLY A 63 5.59 -16.34 4.18
C GLY A 63 6.18 -16.57 2.79
N LEU A 64 6.22 -15.55 1.93
CA LEU A 64 6.59 -15.69 0.52
C LEU A 64 7.85 -14.90 0.15
N PRO A 65 8.78 -15.49 -0.62
CA PRO A 65 9.94 -14.76 -1.12
C PRO A 65 9.50 -13.70 -2.13
N GLY A 66 9.93 -12.46 -1.92
CA GLY A 66 9.68 -11.32 -2.78
C GLY A 66 10.48 -11.33 -4.10
N PRO A 67 10.36 -10.25 -4.89
CA PRO A 67 9.63 -9.02 -4.59
C PRO A 67 8.11 -9.17 -4.60
N ASN A 68 7.46 -8.66 -3.56
CA ASN A 68 6.02 -8.72 -3.32
C ASN A 68 5.41 -7.32 -3.38
N LEU A 69 4.18 -7.19 -3.90
CA LEU A 69 3.44 -5.92 -3.90
C LEU A 69 2.04 -6.06 -3.30
N LEU A 70 1.69 -5.20 -2.36
CA LEU A 70 0.34 -5.08 -1.81
C LEU A 70 -0.20 -3.67 -2.10
N GLU A 71 -1.22 -3.59 -2.95
CA GLU A 71 -2.00 -2.36 -3.13
C GLU A 71 -3.14 -2.32 -2.12
N ILE A 72 -3.22 -1.27 -1.31
CA ILE A 72 -4.30 -1.04 -0.35
C ILE A 72 -5.13 0.14 -0.88
N LYS A 73 -6.37 -0.13 -1.28
CA LYS A 73 -7.32 0.92 -1.68
C LYS A 73 -7.86 1.60 -0.43
N ILE A 74 -7.67 2.92 -0.35
CA ILE A 74 -8.15 3.74 0.76
C ILE A 74 -9.15 4.78 0.26
N SER A 75 -10.09 5.18 1.11
CA SER A 75 -11.12 6.17 0.75
C SER A 75 -10.50 7.52 0.36
N ARG A 76 -11.11 8.18 -0.63
CA ARG A 76 -10.77 9.57 -1.01
C ARG A 76 -11.09 10.52 0.14
N GLY A 77 -10.12 11.34 0.54
CA GLY A 77 -10.29 12.38 1.55
C GLY A 77 -9.07 12.55 2.44
N SER A 78 -8.24 13.54 2.16
CA SER A 78 -7.37 14.13 3.17
C SER A 78 -8.26 14.75 4.25
N ARG A 79 -8.02 14.47 5.54
CA ARG A 79 -8.62 15.29 6.62
C ARG A 79 -8.38 16.76 6.26
N LYS A 80 -9.41 17.60 6.28
CA LYS A 80 -9.28 19.06 6.02
C LYS A 80 -8.26 19.75 6.94
N ASN A 81 -7.89 19.10 8.04
CA ASN A 81 -6.83 19.48 8.97
C ASN A 81 -5.60 18.54 8.88
N LEU A 82 -5.06 18.29 7.69
CA LEU A 82 -3.72 17.73 7.55
C LEU A 82 -2.70 18.83 7.91
N GLY A 83 -2.57 19.09 9.21
CA GLY A 83 -1.33 19.68 9.71
C GLY A 83 -0.17 18.77 9.33
N ARG A 84 1.01 19.33 9.09
CA ARG A 84 2.22 18.53 8.83
C ARG A 84 2.28 17.38 9.84
N PRO A 85 2.57 16.13 9.43
CA PRO A 85 2.77 15.04 10.37
C PRO A 85 3.76 15.52 11.44
N THR A 86 3.27 15.66 12.67
CA THR A 86 4.12 16.06 13.80
C THR A 86 5.03 14.92 14.24
N ARG A 87 4.73 13.70 13.75
CA ARG A 87 5.54 12.50 13.94
C ARG A 87 6.57 12.36 12.83
N THR A 88 7.77 11.98 13.23
CA THR A 88 8.88 11.67 12.33
C THR A 88 8.64 10.36 11.57
N PRO A 89 9.23 10.15 10.38
CA PRO A 89 9.17 8.88 9.66
C PRO A 89 9.60 7.67 10.50
N VAL A 90 10.55 7.87 11.42
CA VAL A 90 11.02 6.84 12.34
C VAL A 90 9.92 6.42 13.32
N GLN A 91 9.18 7.38 13.88
CA GLN A 91 8.07 7.07 14.78
C GLN A 91 6.95 6.32 14.05
N ASN A 92 6.57 6.77 12.84
CA ASN A 92 5.58 6.06 12.04
C ASN A 92 6.00 4.62 11.73
N LYS A 93 7.29 4.39 11.44
CA LYS A 93 7.83 3.04 11.27
C LYS A 93 7.67 2.22 12.54
N ILE A 94 8.04 2.74 13.70
CA ILE A 94 7.94 2.01 14.97
C ILE A 94 6.48 1.66 15.28
N ASP A 95 5.57 2.63 15.14
CA ASP A 95 4.13 2.42 15.36
C ASP A 95 3.58 1.32 14.42
N PHE A 96 3.99 1.35 13.15
CA PHE A 96 3.60 0.34 12.18
C PHE A 96 4.10 -1.06 12.56
N MET A 97 5.37 -1.18 12.98
CA MET A 97 5.94 -2.46 13.40
C MET A 97 5.29 -2.98 14.70
N HIS A 98 4.97 -2.10 15.65
CA HIS A 98 4.23 -2.45 16.86
C HIS A 98 2.81 -2.93 16.54
N PHE A 99 2.12 -2.23 15.63
CA PHE A 99 0.79 -2.64 15.18
C PHE A 99 0.78 -4.05 14.60
N LEU A 100 1.78 -4.38 13.76
CA LEU A 100 1.95 -5.71 13.19
C LEU A 100 2.28 -6.77 14.24
N ALA A 101 3.09 -6.44 15.24
CA ALA A 101 3.47 -7.38 16.30
C ALA A 101 2.31 -7.72 17.25
N ILE A 102 1.42 -6.76 17.53
CA ILE A 102 0.31 -6.94 18.49
C ILE A 102 -0.91 -7.61 17.82
N ASN A 103 -1.23 -7.26 16.58
CA ASN A 103 -2.44 -7.73 15.90
C ASN A 103 -2.19 -8.84 14.85
N GLY A 104 -0.93 -9.27 14.68
CA GLY A 104 -0.53 -10.33 13.77
C GLY A 104 -0.47 -11.74 14.39
N SER A 105 -0.93 -11.90 15.64
CA SER A 105 -1.00 -13.20 16.34
C SER A 105 -2.39 -13.83 16.22
#